data_AF-A0A7H4LZN6-F1
#
_entry.id   AF-A0A7H4LZN6-F1
#
_cell.length_a   1.000
_cell.length_b   1.000
_cell.length_c   1.000
_cell.angle_alpha   90.00
_cell.angle_beta   90.00
_cell.angle_gamma   90.00
#
_symmetry.space_group_name_H-M   'P 1'
#
loop_
_entity.id
_entity.type
_entity.pdbx_description
1 polymer ?
#
loop_
_entity_poly.entity_id
_entity_poly.type
_entity_poly.pdbx_seq_one_letter_code
_entity_poly.pdbx_strand_id
1 'polypeptide(L)'
;MSFLGIGDTPFAYLDIDFENQQLTLNITSATPHNNYPDALYAGVCVLSASGEKVFERNMNGTNCATGKVIIPFGPHYHLYITHVEPGRLKASPEYLPLIAGEKCQLMRIDESGLYNFILDNNPAEDLLAIFEHDAQAMRNQTSLLAQEESVCKNDLWLMLSHIEEPKRSRLLKEYADVLPQDNSEPGELTGKSVTLNLRGQGNKDFCQIVIDNQQHAMMVTTRIMSPIPTPALR
;
A
#
# COMPACT_ATOMS: atom_id res chain seq x y z
N MET A 1 5.86 3.11 -7.01
CA MET A 1 7.02 3.52 -7.84
C MET A 1 6.97 5.01 -8.09
N SER A 2 8.12 5.67 -8.13
CA SER A 2 8.27 7.11 -8.35
C SER A 2 9.03 7.37 -9.64
N PHE A 3 8.46 8.23 -10.49
CA PHE A 3 9.06 8.71 -11.73
C PHE A 3 9.66 10.09 -11.47
N LEU A 4 10.97 10.23 -11.66
CA LEU A 4 11.71 11.45 -11.36
C LEU A 4 12.11 12.17 -12.65
N GLY A 5 11.96 13.48 -12.64
CA GLY A 5 12.27 14.38 -13.74
C GLY A 5 13.62 15.07 -13.58
N ILE A 6 13.74 16.25 -14.18
CA ILE A 6 14.93 17.09 -14.01
C ILE A 6 15.22 17.37 -12.53
N GLY A 7 16.48 17.24 -12.13
CA GLY A 7 16.93 17.44 -10.75
C GLY A 7 16.35 16.42 -9.77
N ASP A 8 15.97 15.24 -10.25
CA ASP A 8 15.37 14.15 -9.46
C ASP A 8 14.04 14.55 -8.79
N THR A 9 13.35 15.55 -9.35
CA THR A 9 12.05 16.00 -8.84
C THR A 9 10.96 15.01 -9.26
N PRO A 10 10.17 14.44 -8.33
CA PRO A 10 9.07 13.55 -8.70
C PRO A 10 8.03 14.24 -9.59
N PHE A 11 7.60 13.57 -10.65
CA PHE A 11 6.53 14.06 -11.54
C PHE A 11 5.37 13.08 -11.72
N ALA A 12 5.56 11.81 -11.38
CA ALA A 12 4.49 10.82 -11.36
C ALA A 12 4.74 9.70 -10.34
N TYR A 13 3.67 9.06 -9.93
CA TYR A 13 3.66 7.90 -9.02
C TYR A 13 2.79 6.80 -9.62
N LEU A 14 3.27 5.57 -9.54
CA LEU A 14 2.51 4.36 -9.87
C LEU A 14 2.46 3.46 -8.63
N ASP A 15 1.29 3.36 -8.03
CA ASP A 15 1.05 2.52 -6.86
C ASP A 15 0.27 1.27 -7.27
N ILE A 16 0.58 0.14 -6.64
CA ILE A 16 -0.09 -1.14 -6.85
C ILE A 16 -0.77 -1.53 -5.56
N ASP A 17 -2.08 -1.63 -5.62
CA ASP A 17 -2.94 -2.06 -4.53
C ASP A 17 -3.38 -3.50 -4.83
N PHE A 18 -2.73 -4.46 -4.16
CA PHE A 18 -3.02 -5.89 -4.31
C PHE A 18 -4.37 -6.28 -3.70
N GLU A 19 -4.77 -5.62 -2.61
CA GLU A 19 -6.05 -5.86 -1.92
C GLU A 19 -7.23 -5.48 -2.82
N ASN A 20 -7.17 -4.28 -3.41
CA ASN A 20 -8.24 -3.75 -4.26
C ASN A 20 -8.05 -4.08 -5.75
N GLN A 21 -6.98 -4.81 -6.10
CA GLN A 21 -6.58 -5.18 -7.47
C GLN A 21 -6.56 -3.98 -8.43
N GLN A 22 -5.93 -2.89 -7.99
CA GLN A 22 -5.90 -1.61 -8.70
C GLN A 22 -4.49 -1.03 -8.80
N LEU A 23 -4.16 -0.51 -9.97
CA LEU A 23 -3.03 0.38 -10.18
C LEU A 23 -3.51 1.82 -10.12
N THR A 24 -2.78 2.66 -9.42
CA THR A 24 -3.01 4.11 -9.41
C THR A 24 -1.83 4.80 -10.06
N LEU A 25 -2.03 5.37 -11.25
CA LEU A 25 -1.05 6.26 -11.88
C LEU A 25 -1.48 7.72 -11.62
N ASN A 26 -0.63 8.46 -10.92
CA ASN A 26 -0.84 9.88 -10.61
C ASN A 26 0.29 10.73 -11.20
N ILE A 27 -0.01 11.55 -12.21
CA ILE A 27 0.94 12.44 -12.86
C ILE A 27 0.70 13.86 -12.35
N THR A 28 1.71 14.46 -11.72
CA THR A 28 1.59 15.72 -10.98
C THR A 28 2.25 16.90 -11.65
N SER A 29 3.13 16.68 -12.65
CA SER A 29 3.79 17.75 -13.40
C SER A 29 3.59 17.61 -14.91
N ALA A 30 3.24 18.73 -15.55
CA ALA A 30 3.14 18.84 -17.01
C ALA A 30 4.50 19.02 -17.69
N THR A 31 5.58 19.23 -16.92
CA THR A 31 6.95 19.38 -17.42
C THR A 31 7.90 18.49 -16.60
N PRO A 32 7.93 17.17 -16.85
CA PRO A 32 8.88 16.27 -16.22
C PRO A 32 10.34 16.66 -16.46
N HIS A 33 10.68 17.01 -17.71
CA HIS A 33 12.05 17.35 -18.09
C HIS A 33 12.08 18.21 -19.36
N ASN A 34 12.35 19.51 -19.20
CA ASN A 34 12.33 20.51 -20.28
C ASN A 34 13.32 20.25 -21.44
N ASN A 35 14.44 19.54 -21.22
CA ASN A 35 15.34 19.12 -22.30
C ASN A 35 14.76 18.05 -23.25
N TYR A 36 13.57 17.53 -22.96
CA TYR A 36 12.83 16.60 -23.83
C TYR A 36 11.52 17.24 -24.30
N PRO A 37 11.56 18.34 -25.05
CA PRO A 37 10.36 19.06 -25.47
C PRO A 37 9.49 18.18 -26.38
N ASP A 38 8.25 17.98 -25.98
CA ASP A 38 7.21 17.19 -26.70
C ASP A 38 7.60 15.75 -27.04
N ALA A 39 8.71 15.27 -26.47
CA ALA A 39 9.23 13.93 -26.69
C ALA A 39 8.88 13.02 -25.50
N LEU A 40 8.69 11.74 -25.78
CA LEU A 40 8.45 10.71 -24.76
C LEU A 40 9.59 10.74 -23.73
N TYR A 41 9.26 10.89 -22.46
CA TYR A 41 10.21 10.87 -21.36
C TYR A 41 10.03 9.63 -20.48
N ALA A 42 8.78 9.26 -20.21
CA ALA A 42 8.42 8.03 -19.55
C ALA A 42 7.11 7.46 -20.10
N GLY A 43 6.82 6.20 -19.80
CA GLY A 43 5.57 5.56 -20.21
C GLY A 43 5.18 4.43 -19.28
N VAL A 44 3.87 4.20 -19.18
CA VAL A 44 3.29 3.04 -18.49
C VAL A 44 2.30 2.39 -19.46
N CYS A 45 2.47 1.10 -19.69
CA CYS A 45 1.55 0.26 -20.44
C CYS A 45 1.18 -0.96 -19.58
N VAL A 46 -0.11 -1.27 -19.54
CA VAL A 46 -0.65 -2.43 -18.79
C VAL A 46 -1.21 -3.41 -19.79
N LEU A 47 -0.73 -4.64 -19.72
CA LEU A 47 -1.19 -5.75 -20.53
C LEU A 47 -1.93 -6.75 -19.65
N SER A 48 -3.01 -7.32 -20.16
CA SER A 48 -3.67 -8.45 -19.52
C SER A 48 -2.77 -9.69 -19.52
N ALA A 49 -3.18 -10.75 -18.83
CA ALA A 49 -2.49 -12.04 -18.83
C ALA A 49 -2.36 -12.67 -20.24
N SER A 50 -3.27 -12.35 -21.18
CA SER A 50 -3.20 -12.79 -22.57
C SER A 50 -2.31 -11.90 -23.46
N GLY A 51 -1.77 -10.81 -22.91
CA GLY A 51 -0.97 -9.82 -23.64
C GLY A 51 -1.79 -8.72 -24.32
N GLU A 52 -3.09 -8.65 -24.09
CA GLU A 52 -3.93 -7.56 -24.62
C GLU A 52 -3.61 -6.24 -23.91
N LYS A 53 -3.46 -5.16 -24.66
CA LYS A 53 -3.22 -3.82 -24.09
C LYS A 53 -4.48 -3.24 -23.46
N VAL A 54 -4.52 -3.18 -22.14
CA VAL A 54 -5.64 -2.65 -21.34
C VAL A 54 -5.49 -1.15 -21.10
N PHE A 55 -4.26 -0.67 -20.97
CA PHE A 55 -3.98 0.74 -20.71
C PHE A 55 -2.64 1.16 -21.28
N GLU A 56 -2.54 2.43 -21.70
CA GLU A 56 -1.28 3.05 -22.11
C GLU A 56 -1.29 4.53 -21.77
N ARG A 57 -0.20 5.01 -21.18
CA ARG A 57 0.05 6.42 -20.93
C ARG A 57 1.49 6.75 -21.26
N ASN A 58 1.65 7.60 -22.28
CA ASN A 58 2.91 8.27 -22.56
C ASN A 58 2.99 9.57 -21.76
N MET A 59 4.16 9.83 -21.21
CA MET A 59 4.48 11.02 -20.42
C MET A 59 5.64 11.75 -21.11
N ASN A 60 5.34 12.86 -21.78
CA ASN A 60 6.34 13.65 -22.51
C ASN A 60 7.15 14.54 -21.55
N GLY A 61 8.35 14.95 -21.93
CA GLY A 61 9.20 15.82 -21.10
C GLY A 61 8.65 17.23 -20.91
N THR A 62 7.83 17.70 -21.84
CA THR A 62 6.98 18.89 -21.73
C THR A 62 5.56 18.57 -22.22
N ASN A 63 4.59 19.42 -21.90
CA ASN A 63 3.19 19.25 -22.30
C ASN A 63 2.60 17.88 -21.91
N CYS A 64 3.07 17.32 -20.79
CA CYS A 64 2.57 16.07 -20.26
C CYS A 64 1.17 16.27 -19.68
N ALA A 65 0.24 15.39 -20.04
CA ALA A 65 -1.08 15.37 -19.42
C ALA A 65 -0.96 14.94 -17.95
N THR A 66 -1.45 15.78 -17.04
CA THR A 66 -1.50 15.50 -15.60
C THR A 66 -2.82 14.85 -15.20
N GLY A 67 -2.83 14.20 -14.03
CA GLY A 67 -4.04 13.67 -13.43
C GLY A 67 -3.83 12.28 -12.83
N LYS A 68 -4.86 11.82 -12.12
CA LYS A 68 -4.93 10.50 -11.50
C LYS A 68 -5.80 9.58 -12.35
N VAL A 69 -5.32 8.37 -12.62
CA VAL A 69 -6.09 7.30 -13.25
C VAL A 69 -5.93 6.02 -12.44
N ILE A 70 -7.04 5.30 -12.30
CA ILE A 70 -7.12 4.01 -11.62
C ILE A 70 -7.34 2.97 -12.71
N ILE A 71 -6.50 1.93 -12.73
CA ILE A 71 -6.57 0.83 -13.69
C ILE A 71 -6.78 -0.47 -12.91
N PRO A 72 -7.91 -1.17 -13.07
CA PRO A 72 -8.06 -2.49 -12.47
C PRO A 72 -7.10 -3.49 -13.14
N PHE A 73 -6.60 -4.45 -12.37
CA PHE A 73 -5.79 -5.54 -12.90
C PHE A 73 -6.33 -6.90 -12.44
N GLY A 74 -5.94 -7.95 -13.14
CA GLY A 74 -6.17 -9.33 -12.72
C GLY A 74 -4.86 -10.08 -12.50
N PRO A 75 -4.93 -11.35 -12.07
CA PRO A 75 -3.76 -12.20 -11.90
C PRO A 75 -2.89 -12.24 -13.18
N HIS A 76 -1.58 -12.19 -13.01
CA HIS A 76 -0.57 -12.28 -14.08
C HIS A 76 -0.67 -11.20 -15.17
N TYR A 77 -1.26 -10.04 -14.85
CA TYR A 77 -1.13 -8.86 -15.69
C TYR A 77 0.33 -8.43 -15.79
N HIS A 78 0.69 -7.80 -16.91
CA HIS A 78 2.05 -7.30 -17.13
C HIS A 78 2.08 -5.78 -17.11
N LEU A 79 3.14 -5.23 -16.54
CA LEU A 79 3.48 -3.82 -16.56
C LEU A 79 4.70 -3.63 -17.46
N TYR A 80 4.56 -2.78 -18.47
CA TYR A 80 5.66 -2.29 -19.26
C TYR A 80 5.90 -0.83 -18.93
N ILE A 81 7.04 -0.54 -18.31
CA ILE A 81 7.41 0.80 -17.87
C ILE A 81 8.62 1.26 -18.66
N THR A 82 8.57 2.47 -19.20
CA THR A 82 9.71 3.10 -19.87
C THR A 82 10.11 4.37 -19.13
N HIS A 83 11.41 4.59 -19.00
CA HIS A 83 12.00 5.84 -18.55
C HIS A 83 13.27 6.13 -19.37
N VAL A 84 13.34 7.28 -20.03
CA VAL A 84 14.49 7.64 -20.89
C VAL A 84 15.79 7.73 -20.07
N GLU A 85 15.67 8.11 -18.80
CA GLU A 85 16.76 8.14 -17.82
C GLU A 85 16.50 7.07 -16.74
N PRO A 86 16.95 5.81 -16.90
CA PRO A 86 16.49 4.70 -16.06
C PRO A 86 16.85 4.85 -14.58
N GLY A 87 17.94 5.56 -14.26
CA GLY A 87 18.32 5.88 -12.88
C GLY A 87 17.31 6.77 -12.12
N ARG A 88 16.31 7.33 -12.84
CA ARG A 88 15.24 8.19 -12.31
C ARG A 88 13.88 7.48 -12.17
N LEU A 89 13.83 6.17 -12.39
CA LEU A 89 12.72 5.33 -11.94
C LEU A 89 13.10 4.69 -10.61
N LYS A 90 12.27 4.88 -9.58
CA LYS A 90 12.52 4.34 -8.23
C LYS A 90 11.35 3.46 -7.77
N ALA A 91 11.65 2.38 -7.08
CA ALA A 91 10.67 1.57 -6.37
C ALA A 91 10.77 1.83 -4.86
N SER A 92 9.66 1.61 -4.18
CA SER A 92 9.58 1.58 -2.73
C SER A 92 9.02 0.22 -2.31
N PRO A 93 9.57 -0.43 -1.28
CA PRO A 93 10.76 0.01 -0.53
C PRO A 93 12.06 -0.07 -1.35
N GLU A 94 13.00 0.85 -1.09
CA GLU A 94 14.23 1.00 -1.91
C GLU A 94 15.22 -0.15 -1.79
N TYR A 95 15.14 -0.93 -0.70
CA TYR A 95 16.03 -2.08 -0.48
C TYR A 95 15.66 -3.30 -1.33
N LEU A 96 14.48 -3.29 -1.99
CA LEU A 96 14.09 -4.39 -2.88
C LEU A 96 14.60 -4.17 -4.31
N PRO A 97 15.12 -5.22 -4.96
CA PRO A 97 15.57 -5.15 -6.34
C PRO A 97 14.37 -5.23 -7.30
N LEU A 98 13.62 -4.13 -7.44
CA LEU A 98 12.43 -4.08 -8.30
C LEU A 98 12.64 -3.35 -9.63
N ILE A 99 13.62 -2.46 -9.73
CA ILE A 99 13.91 -1.66 -10.93
C ILE A 99 15.32 -1.98 -11.45
N ALA A 100 15.42 -2.44 -12.70
CA ALA A 100 16.69 -2.64 -13.37
C ALA A 100 17.28 -1.31 -13.87
N GLY A 101 18.59 -1.29 -14.15
CA GLY A 101 19.26 -0.13 -14.77
C GLY A 101 18.86 0.16 -16.23
N GLU A 102 17.90 -0.59 -16.77
CA GLU A 102 17.44 -0.50 -18.15
C GLU A 102 16.31 0.51 -18.35
N LYS A 103 16.26 1.12 -19.54
CA LYS A 103 15.22 2.09 -19.90
C LYS A 103 13.82 1.51 -19.88
N CYS A 104 13.70 0.22 -20.18
CA CYS A 104 12.43 -0.48 -20.25
C CYS A 104 12.41 -1.58 -19.20
N GLN A 105 11.37 -1.60 -18.40
CA GLN A 105 11.08 -2.63 -17.42
C GLN A 105 9.88 -3.44 -17.92
N LEU A 106 10.02 -4.76 -17.93
CA LEU A 106 8.87 -5.65 -18.06
C LEU A 106 8.69 -6.33 -16.72
N MET A 107 7.48 -6.23 -16.16
CA MET A 107 7.13 -6.84 -14.89
C MET A 107 5.81 -7.59 -15.01
N ARG A 108 5.62 -8.62 -14.18
CA ARG A 108 4.36 -9.34 -13.99
C ARG A 108 3.87 -9.14 -12.57
N ILE A 109 2.57 -8.93 -12.43
CA ILE A 109 1.89 -8.86 -11.14
C ILE A 109 1.51 -10.29 -10.75
N ASP A 110 2.22 -10.84 -9.76
CA ASP A 110 1.98 -12.16 -9.19
C ASP A 110 1.31 -12.03 -7.80
N GLU A 111 0.81 -13.13 -7.27
CA GLU A 111 0.06 -13.14 -6.00
C GLU A 111 0.91 -12.64 -4.81
N SER A 112 2.20 -12.97 -4.79
CA SER A 112 3.13 -12.57 -3.72
C SER A 112 3.84 -11.23 -3.98
N GLY A 113 3.62 -10.60 -5.13
CA GLY A 113 4.25 -9.32 -5.46
C GLY A 113 4.60 -9.13 -6.93
N LEU A 114 5.58 -8.27 -7.21
CA LEU A 114 6.02 -7.95 -8.57
C LEU A 114 7.23 -8.77 -8.98
N TYR A 115 7.11 -9.49 -10.10
CA TYR A 115 8.23 -10.14 -10.77
C TYR A 115 8.76 -9.24 -11.89
N ASN A 116 10.05 -8.94 -11.91
CA ASN A 116 10.75 -8.20 -12.96
C ASN A 116 11.60 -9.16 -13.80
N PHE A 117 11.30 -9.25 -15.09
CA PHE A 117 11.92 -10.21 -16.02
C PHE A 117 13.42 -9.95 -16.28
N ILE A 118 13.90 -8.74 -16.04
CA ILE A 118 15.32 -8.39 -16.22
C ILE A 118 16.12 -8.80 -14.99
N LEU A 119 15.55 -8.58 -13.81
CA LEU A 119 16.21 -8.86 -12.53
C LEU A 119 16.09 -10.32 -12.11
N ASP A 120 15.08 -11.02 -12.62
CA ASP A 120 14.73 -12.38 -12.21
C ASP A 120 14.60 -12.49 -10.67
N ASN A 121 13.98 -11.47 -10.07
CA ASN A 121 13.73 -11.45 -8.62
C ASN A 121 12.69 -12.51 -8.25
N ASN A 122 12.56 -12.78 -6.95
CA ASN A 122 11.59 -13.73 -6.44
C ASN A 122 10.57 -13.01 -5.54
N PRO A 123 9.33 -12.78 -6.01
CA PRO A 123 8.32 -12.06 -5.25
C PRO A 123 8.04 -12.67 -3.87
N ALA A 124 8.15 -13.99 -3.72
CA ALA A 124 7.97 -14.64 -2.43
C ALA A 124 9.14 -14.36 -1.47
N GLU A 125 10.39 -14.31 -1.97
CA GLU A 125 11.54 -13.88 -1.15
C GLU A 125 11.50 -12.39 -0.83
N ASP A 126 11.03 -11.56 -1.76
CA ASP A 126 10.85 -10.14 -1.53
C ASP A 126 9.80 -9.89 -0.43
N LEU A 127 8.68 -10.61 -0.45
CA LEU A 127 7.66 -10.55 0.61
C LEU A 127 8.23 -10.94 1.98
N LEU A 128 9.09 -11.96 2.02
CA LEU A 128 9.77 -12.37 3.25
C LEU A 128 10.73 -11.29 3.74
N ALA A 129 11.48 -10.65 2.84
CA ALA A 129 12.38 -9.56 3.18
C ALA A 129 11.62 -8.35 3.74
N ILE A 130 10.45 -8.02 3.18
CA ILE A 130 9.58 -6.96 3.73
C ILE A 130 9.13 -7.34 5.15
N PHE A 131 8.64 -8.57 5.34
CA PHE A 131 8.16 -9.02 6.65
C PHE A 131 9.27 -8.91 7.70
N GLU A 132 10.45 -9.46 7.42
CA GLU A 132 11.57 -9.46 8.34
C GLU A 132 12.07 -8.03 8.62
N HIS A 133 12.13 -7.17 7.59
CA HIS A 133 12.49 -5.77 7.75
C HIS A 133 11.53 -5.03 8.70
N ASP A 134 10.21 -5.14 8.47
CA ASP A 134 9.20 -4.40 9.22
C ASP A 134 9.06 -4.93 10.65
N ALA A 135 9.19 -6.25 10.83
CA ALA A 135 9.27 -6.88 12.14
C ALA A 135 10.46 -6.36 12.97
N GLN A 136 11.64 -6.25 12.35
CA GLN A 136 12.83 -5.70 13.03
C GLN A 136 12.70 -4.20 13.29
N ALA A 137 12.13 -3.43 12.36
CA ALA A 137 11.85 -2.02 12.55
C ALA A 137 10.95 -1.79 13.78
N MET A 138 9.93 -2.64 13.97
CA MET A 138 9.07 -2.60 15.17
C MET A 138 9.81 -2.95 16.46
N ARG A 139 10.66 -3.98 16.46
CA ARG A 139 11.49 -4.33 17.64
C ARG A 139 12.35 -3.16 18.10
N ASN A 140 12.85 -2.36 17.14
CA ASN A 140 13.66 -1.19 17.41
C ASN A 140 12.85 0.02 17.94
N GLN A 141 11.52 -0.05 17.95
CA GLN A 141 10.62 1.00 18.43
C GLN A 141 9.84 0.54 19.67
N THR A 142 10.37 0.82 20.85
CA THR A 142 9.81 0.36 22.15
C THR A 142 8.33 0.74 22.34
N SER A 143 7.90 1.90 21.83
CA SER A 143 6.51 2.36 21.92
C SER A 143 5.53 1.53 21.07
N LEU A 144 5.97 0.95 19.96
CA LEU A 144 5.16 0.06 19.13
C LEU A 144 5.13 -1.35 19.71
N LEU A 145 6.27 -1.83 20.20
CA LEU A 145 6.38 -3.16 20.81
C LEU A 145 5.43 -3.31 22.02
N ALA A 146 5.34 -2.27 22.85
CA ALA A 146 4.52 -2.24 24.05
C ALA A 146 3.00 -2.17 23.79
N GLN A 147 2.56 -1.86 22.57
CA GLN A 147 1.15 -1.86 22.21
C GLN A 147 0.68 -3.30 21.98
N GLU A 148 -0.32 -3.74 22.75
CA GLU A 148 -0.89 -5.09 22.60
C GLU A 148 -1.54 -5.26 21.22
N GLU A 149 -2.34 -4.28 20.80
CA GLU A 149 -2.96 -4.20 19.48
C GLU A 149 -2.39 -2.99 18.73
N SER A 150 -1.84 -3.22 17.54
CA SER A 150 -1.41 -2.14 16.65
C SER A 150 -1.59 -2.53 15.18
N VAL A 151 -1.77 -1.52 14.33
CA VAL A 151 -1.92 -1.72 12.88
C VAL A 151 -0.72 -2.46 12.31
N CYS A 152 0.50 -2.08 12.69
CA CYS A 152 1.72 -2.72 12.18
C CYS A 152 1.84 -4.21 12.56
N LYS A 153 1.35 -4.61 13.74
CA LYS A 153 1.30 -6.03 14.13
C LYS A 153 0.28 -6.80 13.27
N ASN A 154 -0.87 -6.18 13.00
CA ASN A 154 -1.89 -6.75 12.11
C ASN A 154 -1.39 -6.86 10.66
N ASP A 155 -0.64 -5.88 10.18
CA ASP A 155 -0.07 -5.90 8.83
C ASP A 155 0.89 -7.09 8.66
N LEU A 156 1.81 -7.31 9.62
CA LEU A 156 2.65 -8.51 9.62
C LEU A 156 1.83 -9.79 9.64
N TRP A 157 0.78 -9.83 10.45
CA TRP A 157 -0.07 -11.01 10.55
C TRP A 157 -0.80 -11.31 9.22
N LEU A 158 -1.29 -10.28 8.53
CA LEU A 158 -1.87 -10.41 7.19
C LEU A 158 -0.83 -10.87 6.16
N MET A 159 0.40 -10.36 6.22
CA MET A 159 1.46 -10.83 5.32
C MET A 159 1.73 -12.34 5.47
N LEU A 160 1.62 -12.90 6.68
CA LEU A 160 1.82 -14.33 6.91
C LEU A 160 0.81 -15.23 6.19
N SER A 161 -0.38 -14.75 5.81
CA SER A 161 -1.32 -15.57 5.01
C SER A 161 -0.86 -15.76 3.56
N HIS A 162 0.09 -14.93 3.09
CA HIS A 162 0.66 -15.00 1.75
C HIS A 162 2.04 -15.67 1.71
N ILE A 163 2.51 -16.17 2.85
CA ILE A 163 3.80 -16.85 2.97
C ILE A 163 3.56 -18.36 3.07
N GLU A 164 4.23 -19.13 2.21
CA GLU A 164 4.11 -20.59 2.18
C GLU A 164 4.91 -21.28 3.31
N GLU A 165 4.48 -22.51 3.65
CA GLU A 165 5.23 -23.39 4.54
C GLU A 165 6.51 -23.93 3.87
N PRO A 166 7.61 -24.16 4.62
CA PRO A 166 7.73 -24.09 6.09
C PRO A 166 8.11 -22.70 6.63
N LYS A 167 8.24 -21.69 5.75
CA LYS A 167 8.76 -20.37 6.14
C LYS A 167 7.79 -19.62 7.03
N ARG A 168 6.48 -19.75 6.78
CA ARG A 168 5.42 -19.22 7.64
C ARG A 168 5.54 -19.69 9.08
N SER A 169 5.63 -21.00 9.31
CA SER A 169 5.81 -21.57 10.66
C SER A 169 7.08 -21.08 11.35
N ARG A 170 8.18 -20.92 10.58
CA ARG A 170 9.43 -20.34 11.11
C ARG A 170 9.21 -18.91 11.59
N LEU A 171 8.61 -18.05 10.77
CA LEU A 171 8.38 -16.65 11.09
C LEU A 171 7.42 -16.47 12.27
N LEU A 172 6.33 -17.25 12.33
CA LEU A 172 5.40 -17.28 13.46
C LEU A 172 6.12 -17.51 14.79
N LYS A 173 7.09 -18.43 14.81
CA LYS A 173 7.86 -18.74 16.01
C LYS A 173 8.90 -17.67 16.32
N GLU A 174 9.61 -17.19 15.31
CA GLU A 174 10.74 -16.27 15.48
C GLU A 174 10.31 -14.85 15.85
N TYR A 175 9.15 -14.40 15.35
CA TYR A 175 8.65 -13.04 15.49
C TYR A 175 7.39 -12.93 16.36
N ALA A 176 7.11 -13.93 17.20
CA ALA A 176 5.91 -13.97 18.06
C ALA A 176 5.75 -12.75 18.98
N ASP A 177 6.84 -12.06 19.32
CA ASP A 177 6.86 -10.84 20.14
C ASP A 177 6.33 -9.59 19.42
N VAL A 178 6.34 -9.59 18.08
CA VAL A 178 5.86 -8.50 17.22
C VAL A 178 4.62 -8.87 16.42
N LEU A 179 3.97 -9.99 16.76
CA LEU A 179 2.67 -10.38 16.22
C LEU A 179 1.56 -10.07 17.24
N PRO A 180 0.29 -10.05 16.81
CA PRO A 180 -0.85 -9.95 17.73
C PRO A 180 -0.80 -11.09 18.76
N GLN A 181 -1.19 -10.81 20.01
CA GLN A 181 -1.19 -11.85 21.05
C GLN A 181 -2.30 -12.88 20.83
N ASP A 182 -3.43 -12.44 20.29
CA ASP A 182 -4.49 -13.28 19.77
C ASP A 182 -4.18 -13.62 18.30
N ASN A 183 -3.44 -14.70 18.10
CA ASN A 183 -3.15 -15.29 16.77
C ASN A 183 -4.41 -15.86 16.08
N SER A 184 -5.59 -15.32 16.36
CA SER A 184 -6.81 -15.54 15.60
C SER A 184 -6.63 -14.95 14.20
N GLU A 185 -7.22 -15.60 13.20
CA GLU A 185 -7.34 -14.98 11.89
C GLU A 185 -8.03 -13.61 12.03
N PRO A 186 -7.57 -12.57 11.31
CA PRO A 186 -8.17 -11.26 11.40
C PRO A 186 -9.63 -11.36 10.97
N GLY A 187 -10.53 -10.72 11.73
CA GLY A 187 -11.91 -10.58 11.30
C GLY A 187 -11.98 -9.80 9.98
N GLU A 188 -13.09 -9.95 9.27
CA GLU A 188 -13.33 -9.31 7.95
C GLU A 188 -13.12 -7.78 7.93
N LEU A 189 -13.13 -7.16 9.12
CA LEU A 189 -12.96 -5.72 9.33
C LEU A 189 -11.60 -5.30 9.90
N THR A 190 -10.70 -6.24 10.22
CA THR A 190 -9.38 -5.91 10.81
C THR A 190 -8.56 -5.06 9.84
N GLY A 191 -8.04 -3.93 10.33
CA GLY A 191 -7.33 -2.92 9.52
C GLY A 191 -8.24 -2.08 8.61
N LYS A 192 -9.47 -2.55 8.33
CA LYS A 192 -10.44 -1.92 7.42
C LYS A 192 -11.39 -0.96 8.12
N SER A 193 -11.74 -1.19 9.39
CA SER A 193 -12.56 -0.25 10.14
C SER A 193 -12.24 -0.23 11.65
N VAL A 194 -12.40 0.94 12.28
CA VAL A 194 -12.29 1.13 13.72
C VAL A 194 -13.64 1.57 14.26
N THR A 195 -14.17 0.85 15.26
CA THR A 195 -15.38 1.27 15.98
C THR A 195 -15.01 1.70 17.40
N LEU A 196 -15.19 2.98 17.70
CA LEU A 196 -15.03 3.53 19.05
C LEU A 196 -16.41 3.69 19.69
N ASN A 197 -16.63 3.00 20.80
CA ASN A 197 -17.82 3.18 21.63
C ASN A 197 -17.48 4.07 22.83
N LEU A 198 -18.00 5.30 22.84
CA LEU A 198 -17.79 6.25 23.92
C LEU A 198 -18.88 6.07 24.98
N ARG A 199 -18.44 5.75 26.20
CA ARG A 199 -19.31 5.50 27.36
C ARG A 199 -19.28 6.67 28.34
N GLY A 200 -20.45 7.05 28.80
CA GLY A 200 -20.68 8.09 29.80
C GLY A 200 -20.99 7.52 31.18
N GLN A 201 -21.60 8.34 32.02
CA GLN A 201 -21.97 7.97 33.39
C GLN A 201 -22.83 6.69 33.42
N GLY A 202 -22.48 5.76 34.32
CA GLY A 202 -23.14 4.47 34.43
C GLY A 202 -22.82 3.51 33.29
N ASN A 203 -21.69 3.72 32.59
CA ASN A 203 -21.18 2.87 31.51
C ASN A 203 -22.13 2.79 30.29
N LYS A 204 -22.93 3.84 30.07
CA LYS A 204 -23.88 3.92 28.95
C LYS A 204 -23.20 4.48 27.71
N ASP A 205 -23.29 3.77 26.58
CA ASP A 205 -22.81 4.28 25.29
C ASP A 205 -23.65 5.50 24.87
N PHE A 206 -23.01 6.66 24.70
CA PHE A 206 -23.66 7.90 24.25
C PHE A 206 -23.24 8.30 22.83
N CYS A 207 -22.12 7.78 22.36
CA CYS A 207 -21.61 8.07 21.03
C CYS A 207 -20.86 6.84 20.49
N GLN A 208 -21.09 6.55 19.21
CA GLN A 208 -20.31 5.59 18.46
C GLN A 208 -19.68 6.29 17.28
N ILE A 209 -18.38 6.08 17.12
CA ILE A 209 -17.62 6.55 15.96
C ILE A 209 -17.18 5.31 15.19
N VAL A 210 -17.56 5.24 13.93
CA VAL A 210 -17.06 4.22 13.00
C VAL A 210 -16.17 4.92 11.99
N ILE A 211 -14.93 4.48 11.90
CA ILE A 211 -13.97 4.91 10.89
C ILE A 211 -13.85 3.76 9.91
N ASP A 212 -14.18 3.99 8.65
CA ASP A 212 -13.97 3.05 7.54
C ASP A 212 -12.74 3.52 6.76
N ASN A 213 -11.66 2.76 6.89
CA ASN A 213 -10.38 3.06 6.25
C ASN A 213 -10.40 2.75 4.75
N GLN A 214 -11.25 1.83 4.28
CA GLN A 214 -11.38 1.55 2.86
C GLN A 214 -12.13 2.67 2.13
N GLN A 215 -13.18 3.19 2.75
CA GLN A 215 -14.01 4.25 2.17
C GLN A 215 -13.47 5.67 2.48
N HIS A 216 -12.43 5.78 3.30
CA HIS A 216 -11.95 7.06 3.85
C HIS A 216 -13.09 7.87 4.50
N ALA A 217 -14.00 7.18 5.20
CA ALA A 217 -15.22 7.75 5.73
C ALA A 217 -15.28 7.61 7.25
N MET A 218 -15.86 8.62 7.91
CA MET A 218 -16.12 8.60 9.34
C MET A 218 -17.62 8.82 9.57
N MET A 219 -18.24 7.91 10.31
CA MET A 219 -19.63 8.02 10.74
C MET A 219 -19.68 8.23 12.26
N VAL A 220 -20.35 9.29 12.69
CA VAL A 220 -20.58 9.59 14.11
C VAL A 220 -22.05 9.46 14.41
N THR A 221 -22.39 8.50 15.28
CA THR A 221 -23.75 8.29 15.76
C THR A 221 -23.84 8.72 17.21
N THR A 222 -24.62 9.77 17.49
CA THR A 222 -24.92 10.21 18.86
C THR A 222 -26.27 9.68 19.30
N ARG A 223 -26.33 9.15 20.53
CA ARG A 223 -27.60 8.74 21.16
C ARG A 223 -28.02 9.85 22.12
N ILE A 224 -29.25 10.35 21.98
CA ILE A 224 -29.81 11.35 22.89
C ILE A 224 -29.91 10.70 24.28
N MET A 225 -29.11 11.16 25.23
CA MET A 225 -29.32 10.83 26.64
C MET A 225 -30.49 11.66 27.16
N SER A 226 -31.48 10.99 27.78
CA SER A 226 -32.57 11.68 28.47
C SER A 226 -32.01 12.66 29.51
N PRO A 227 -32.57 13.88 29.64
CA PRO A 227 -32.07 14.87 30.57
C PRO A 227 -32.15 14.35 32.01
N ILE A 228 -31.10 14.64 32.79
CA ILE A 228 -31.02 14.35 34.22
C ILE A 228 -32.14 15.16 34.91
N PRO A 229 -33.03 14.55 35.71
CA PRO A 229 -33.95 15.30 36.55
C PRO A 229 -33.12 16.10 37.58
N THR A 230 -33.27 17.43 37.56
CA THR A 230 -32.66 18.32 38.55
C THR A 230 -33.12 17.91 39.95
N PRO A 231 -32.23 17.78 40.95
CA PRO A 231 -32.67 17.54 42.31
C PRO A 231 -33.39 18.79 42.81
N ALA A 232 -34.64 18.62 43.25
CA ALA A 232 -35.38 19.68 43.93
C ALA A 232 -34.62 20.04 45.21
N LEU A 233 -34.13 21.28 45.28
CA LEU A 233 -33.58 21.89 46.49
C LEU A 233 -34.67 21.84 47.58
N ARG A 234 -34.37 21.17 48.69
CA ARG A 234 -35.10 21.29 49.96
C ARG A 234 -34.48 22.39 50.81
#